data_AF-A0A0H5DPK6-F1
#
_entry.id   AF-A0A0H5DPK6-F1
#
_cell.length_a   1.000
_cell.length_b   1.000
_cell.length_c   1.000
_cell.angle_alpha   90.00
_cell.angle_beta   90.00
_cell.angle_gamma   90.00
#
_symmetry.space_group_name_H-M   'P 1'
#
loop_
_entity.id
_entity.type
_entity.pdbx_description
1 polymer ?
#
loop_
_entity_poly.entity_id
_entity_poly.type
_entity_poly.pdbx_seq_one_letter_code
_entity_poly.pdbx_strand_id
1 'polypeptide(L)'
;MSMRLIFKTLRSILVIFVSLVSMSMTPLSLSSGWNCPSDHLPVGVTLESSDLPKPISVISWNILNSLWIPYIEQDAETNGMKESAILKLDRIIEGTSYTERELKVNELIQSILWGQMQRGRSPILLLQEVSTPMRKLIEKDIPQQLCILATDPGFNDLGLVIYDQEILVVEEYEVIHGLYSRDRDNFVQDVIFSIRGSEQRLRIINTHIPGGEGSCGPQEFSSYLQATFKPGMPTLAAGDMNVESPEVDSALKEAFNGASPFAPVVQSYGTYINSSNKLLQYDQILFSLHQVDSLNAFPLDPTGIEGIVADYLSGL
;
A
#
# COMPACT_ATOMS: atom_id res chain seq x y z
N MET A 1 -3.22 39.39 -48.43
CA MET A 1 -2.36 38.27 -48.86
C MET A 1 -1.30 38.05 -47.77
N SER A 2 -1.46 36.92 -47.09
CA SER A 2 -0.55 36.24 -46.14
C SER A 2 -0.04 36.97 -44.88
N MET A 3 -0.77 36.76 -43.79
CA MET A 3 -0.25 36.69 -42.41
C MET A 3 0.75 35.53 -42.29
N ARG A 4 2.04 35.84 -42.19
CA ARG A 4 3.07 34.92 -41.69
C ARG A 4 4.14 35.71 -40.95
N LEU A 5 3.89 35.98 -39.68
CA LEU A 5 4.88 36.05 -38.59
C LEU A 5 4.12 36.40 -37.31
N ILE A 6 4.63 35.97 -36.15
CA ILE A 6 4.00 35.99 -34.81
C ILE A 6 3.31 34.66 -34.45
N PHE A 7 4.11 33.60 -34.32
CA PHE A 7 3.78 32.42 -33.50
C PHE A 7 5.06 31.87 -32.85
N LYS A 8 5.80 32.74 -32.14
CA LYS A 8 6.97 32.32 -31.35
C LYS A 8 7.09 32.97 -29.97
N THR A 9 6.01 33.55 -29.45
CA THR A 9 6.01 34.10 -28.08
C THR A 9 4.59 34.03 -27.51
N LEU A 10 4.18 32.86 -27.00
CA LEU A 10 3.02 32.62 -26.11
C LEU A 10 2.91 31.11 -25.78
N ARG A 11 4.01 30.53 -25.28
CA ARG A 11 4.00 29.26 -24.53
C ARG A 11 4.60 29.53 -23.15
N SER A 12 3.97 30.44 -22.44
CA SER A 12 4.27 30.71 -21.04
C SER A 12 2.96 31.10 -20.38
N ILE A 13 2.63 30.40 -19.30
CA ILE A 13 1.58 30.74 -18.35
C ILE A 13 0.16 30.46 -18.87
N LEU A 14 -0.17 29.18 -19.01
CA LEU A 14 -1.47 28.71 -18.56
C LEU A 14 -1.22 27.84 -17.33
N VAL A 15 -0.87 28.52 -16.23
CA VAL A 15 -1.02 27.95 -14.89
C VAL A 15 -2.52 27.84 -14.71
N ILE A 16 -3.06 26.63 -14.91
CA ILE A 16 -4.40 26.32 -14.45
C ILE A 16 -4.31 26.42 -12.93
N PHE A 17 -4.74 27.56 -12.40
CA PHE A 17 -5.22 27.68 -11.03
C PHE A 17 -6.44 26.76 -10.94
N VAL A 18 -6.20 25.45 -10.74
CA VAL A 18 -7.18 24.63 -10.07
C VAL A 18 -7.18 25.19 -8.67
N SER A 19 -8.24 25.93 -8.34
CA SER A 19 -8.53 26.30 -6.96
C SER A 19 -8.37 25.04 -6.13
N LEU A 20 -7.31 25.00 -5.33
CA LEU A 20 -7.21 24.23 -4.11
C LEU A 20 -8.40 24.63 -3.25
N VAL A 21 -9.55 24.01 -3.53
CA VAL A 21 -10.42 23.61 -2.44
C VAL A 21 -9.59 22.55 -1.72
N SER A 22 -8.72 23.03 -0.83
CA SER A 22 -8.35 22.26 0.35
C SER A 22 -9.68 21.98 1.03
N MET A 23 -10.36 20.91 0.62
CA MET A 23 -11.15 20.16 1.56
C MET A 23 -10.12 19.64 2.53
N SER A 24 -9.82 20.45 3.54
CA SER A 24 -9.53 19.90 4.84
C SER A 24 -10.74 19.01 5.12
N MET A 25 -10.62 17.72 4.78
CA MET A 25 -11.26 16.71 5.58
C MET A 25 -10.77 17.03 6.98
N THR A 26 -11.58 17.78 7.72
CA THR A 26 -11.64 17.63 9.16
C THR A 26 -11.47 16.14 9.38
N PRO A 27 -10.42 15.70 10.11
CA PRO A 27 -10.17 14.27 10.30
C PRO A 27 -11.54 13.69 10.64
N LEU A 28 -12.00 12.74 9.81
CA LEU A 28 -13.20 11.94 10.04
C LEU A 28 -13.39 11.89 11.54
N SER A 29 -14.40 12.60 12.07
CA SER A 29 -14.38 12.93 13.48
C SER A 29 -14.25 11.61 14.23
N LEU A 30 -13.11 11.35 14.87
CA LEU A 30 -12.86 10.10 15.57
C LEU A 30 -13.94 9.89 16.65
N SER A 31 -14.62 10.97 17.03
CA SER A 31 -15.83 11.03 17.85
C SER A 31 -17.07 10.34 17.28
N SER A 32 -17.13 9.97 15.99
CA SER A 32 -18.30 9.30 15.37
C SER A 32 -18.08 7.83 15.01
N GLY A 33 -16.92 7.25 15.35
CA GLY A 33 -16.58 5.85 15.05
C GLY A 33 -15.72 5.71 13.80
N TRP A 34 -14.80 4.74 13.83
CA TRP A 34 -13.93 4.39 12.72
C TRP A 34 -14.71 3.60 11.65
N ASN A 35 -14.88 4.17 10.46
CA ASN A 35 -15.76 3.60 9.43
C ASN A 35 -15.04 2.70 8.41
N CYS A 36 -13.71 2.60 8.48
CA CYS A 36 -12.97 1.65 7.63
C CYS A 36 -13.08 0.23 8.23
N PRO A 37 -13.27 -0.83 7.40
CA PRO A 37 -13.34 -2.23 7.87
C PRO A 37 -11.96 -2.85 8.21
N SER A 38 -10.89 -2.06 8.15
CA SER A 38 -9.54 -2.34 8.64
C SER A 38 -9.11 -1.17 9.54
N ASP A 39 -8.28 -1.42 10.56
CA ASP A 39 -7.61 -0.39 11.37
C ASP A 39 -6.49 0.34 10.61
N HIS A 40 -6.17 -0.13 9.41
CA HIS A 40 -5.27 0.55 8.48
C HIS A 40 -6.02 1.16 7.28
N LEU A 41 -5.45 2.23 6.76
CA LEU A 41 -5.82 2.86 5.50
C LEU A 41 -4.75 2.55 4.44
N PRO A 42 -5.16 2.28 3.18
CA PRO A 42 -4.22 2.04 2.11
C PRO A 42 -3.33 3.26 1.86
N VAL A 43 -2.06 3.04 1.50
CA VAL A 43 -1.10 4.06 1.05
C VAL A 43 -0.60 3.75 -0.34
N GLY A 44 -0.21 4.76 -1.11
CA GLY A 44 0.19 4.53 -2.50
C GLY A 44 1.22 5.50 -3.06
N VAL A 45 1.84 5.07 -4.15
CA VAL A 45 2.73 5.86 -5.00
C VAL A 45 2.41 5.56 -6.47
N THR A 46 2.51 6.56 -7.34
CA THR A 46 2.46 6.40 -8.80
C THR A 46 3.86 6.57 -9.38
N LEU A 47 4.29 5.60 -10.18
CA LEU A 47 5.53 5.62 -10.93
C LEU A 47 5.25 6.06 -12.37
N GLU A 48 5.95 7.10 -12.81
CA GLU A 48 5.79 7.68 -14.14
C GLU A 48 7.14 7.81 -14.86
N SER A 49 7.15 7.49 -16.15
CA SER A 49 8.30 7.62 -17.05
C SER A 49 7.82 7.78 -18.48
N SER A 50 8.62 8.42 -19.33
CA SER A 50 8.42 8.37 -20.78
C SER A 50 8.61 6.98 -21.38
N ASP A 51 9.35 6.10 -20.68
CA ASP A 51 9.71 4.78 -21.19
C ASP A 51 8.79 3.67 -20.66
N LEU A 52 7.74 4.06 -19.92
CA LEU A 52 6.68 3.17 -19.49
C LEU A 52 5.50 3.20 -20.48
N PRO A 53 4.87 2.04 -20.77
CA PRO A 53 3.68 2.00 -21.61
C PRO A 53 2.48 2.72 -20.98
N LYS A 54 2.41 2.72 -19.65
CA LYS A 54 1.48 3.52 -18.83
C LYS A 54 2.03 3.68 -17.40
N PRO A 55 1.57 4.68 -16.62
CA PRO A 55 1.94 4.82 -15.22
C PRO A 55 1.64 3.57 -14.39
N ILE A 56 2.47 3.26 -13.40
CA ILE A 56 2.29 2.13 -12.49
C ILE A 56 1.89 2.67 -11.13
N SER A 57 0.74 2.26 -10.60
CA SER A 57 0.32 2.58 -9.23
C SER A 57 0.72 1.44 -8.32
N VAL A 58 1.49 1.72 -7.27
CA VAL A 58 1.81 0.75 -6.21
C VAL A 58 1.09 1.17 -4.95
N ILE A 59 0.30 0.27 -4.38
CA ILE A 59 -0.55 0.51 -3.22
C ILE A 59 -0.24 -0.56 -2.18
N SER A 60 -0.08 -0.18 -0.91
CA SER A 60 0.06 -1.11 0.21
C SER A 60 -1.09 -0.94 1.19
N TRP A 61 -1.60 -2.04 1.73
CA TRP A 61 -2.66 -2.03 2.72
C TRP A 61 -2.65 -3.26 3.62
N ASN A 62 -2.51 -3.05 4.93
CA ASN A 62 -2.87 -4.06 5.92
C ASN A 62 -4.40 -4.14 6.03
N ILE A 63 -4.99 -5.29 5.70
CA ILE A 63 -6.45 -5.43 5.62
C ILE A 63 -7.08 -5.98 6.91
N LEU A 64 -6.28 -6.12 7.97
CA LEU A 64 -6.64 -6.66 9.26
C LEU A 64 -7.17 -8.10 9.18
N ASN A 65 -6.37 -9.06 9.67
CA ASN A 65 -6.78 -10.44 9.73
C ASN A 65 -7.86 -10.62 10.80
N SER A 66 -8.92 -11.38 10.50
CA SER A 66 -10.00 -11.65 11.45
C SER A 66 -9.51 -12.33 12.74
N LEU A 67 -8.33 -12.97 12.72
CA LEU A 67 -7.72 -13.54 13.93
C LEU A 67 -7.39 -12.50 15.01
N TRP A 68 -7.23 -11.23 14.63
CA TRP A 68 -6.89 -10.15 15.56
C TRP A 68 -8.12 -9.47 16.17
N ILE A 69 -9.33 -9.72 15.64
CA ILE A 69 -10.57 -9.10 16.12
C ILE A 69 -10.80 -9.32 17.62
N PRO A 70 -10.57 -10.52 18.20
CA PRO A 70 -10.74 -10.71 19.65
C PRO A 70 -9.87 -9.79 20.51
N TYR A 71 -8.68 -9.40 20.03
CA TYR A 71 -7.79 -8.47 20.73
C TYR A 71 -8.32 -7.03 20.66
N ILE A 72 -8.90 -6.65 19.52
CA ILE A 72 -9.55 -5.34 19.35
C ILE A 72 -10.80 -5.26 20.23
N GLU A 73 -11.60 -6.31 20.29
CA GLU A 73 -12.81 -6.39 21.11
C GLU A 73 -12.53 -6.21 22.61
N GLN A 74 -11.44 -6.80 23.11
CA GLN A 74 -11.07 -6.78 24.53
C GLN A 74 -10.97 -5.35 25.09
N ASP A 75 -10.44 -4.42 24.30
CA ASP A 75 -10.23 -3.03 24.71
C ASP A 75 -11.14 -2.04 23.96
N ALA A 76 -12.13 -2.54 23.21
CA ALA A 76 -12.95 -1.73 22.30
C ALA A 76 -13.73 -0.61 23.01
N GLU A 77 -14.18 -0.86 24.24
CA GLU A 77 -14.96 0.08 25.04
C GLU A 77 -14.08 1.20 25.61
N THR A 78 -12.85 0.89 26.02
CA THR A 78 -11.88 1.88 26.51
C THR A 78 -11.28 2.70 25.38
N ASN A 79 -11.20 2.11 24.18
CA ASN A 79 -10.49 2.67 23.04
C ASN A 79 -11.43 3.31 22.00
N GLY A 80 -12.74 3.35 22.25
CA GLY A 80 -13.72 3.96 21.32
C GLY A 80 -13.95 3.18 20.02
N MET A 81 -13.41 1.97 19.90
CA MET A 81 -13.52 1.12 18.71
C MET A 81 -14.81 0.29 18.67
N LYS A 82 -15.59 0.26 19.77
CA LYS A 82 -16.86 -0.49 19.86
C LYS A 82 -17.85 -0.16 18.75
N GLU A 83 -17.90 1.09 18.31
CA GLU A 83 -18.81 1.55 17.28
C GLU A 83 -18.21 1.53 15.88
N SER A 84 -16.98 1.02 15.73
CA SER A 84 -16.27 0.96 14.46
C SER A 84 -16.88 -0.06 13.49
N ALA A 85 -16.66 0.17 12.19
CA ALA A 85 -16.99 -0.77 11.14
C ALA A 85 -16.22 -2.10 11.27
N ILE A 86 -15.02 -2.09 11.87
CA ILE A 86 -14.24 -3.31 12.14
C ILE A 86 -15.07 -4.30 12.95
N LEU A 87 -15.59 -3.87 14.10
CA LEU A 87 -16.34 -4.75 15.00
C LEU A 87 -17.79 -4.94 14.55
N LYS A 88 -18.45 -3.90 14.02
CA LYS A 88 -19.85 -4.00 13.57
C LYS A 88 -20.05 -4.95 12.40
N LEU A 89 -19.06 -5.06 11.53
CA LEU A 89 -19.11 -5.90 10.33
C LEU A 89 -18.47 -7.27 10.53
N ASP A 90 -17.78 -7.53 11.66
CA ASP A 90 -17.18 -8.84 11.94
C ASP A 90 -18.22 -9.85 12.42
N ARG A 91 -19.17 -10.15 11.54
CA ARG A 91 -20.21 -11.15 11.75
C ARG A 91 -20.27 -12.10 10.56
N ILE A 92 -20.26 -13.39 10.85
CA ILE A 92 -20.35 -14.45 9.83
C ILE A 92 -21.70 -14.31 9.11
N ILE A 93 -21.66 -14.33 7.77
CA ILE A 93 -22.85 -14.34 6.93
C ILE A 93 -23.39 -15.76 6.85
N GLU A 94 -24.66 -15.94 7.20
CA GLU A 94 -25.34 -17.24 7.20
C GLU A 94 -25.17 -17.97 5.86
N GLY A 95 -24.75 -19.23 5.92
CA GLY A 95 -24.53 -20.07 4.73
C GLY A 95 -23.21 -19.81 4.00
N THR A 96 -22.31 -18.98 4.54
CA THR A 96 -20.98 -18.72 3.97
C THR A 96 -19.86 -18.96 5.00
N SER A 97 -18.61 -18.86 4.56
CA SER A 97 -17.43 -18.86 5.42
C SER A 97 -16.83 -17.46 5.61
N TYR A 98 -17.57 -16.40 5.26
CA TYR A 98 -17.06 -15.03 5.24
C TYR A 98 -17.81 -14.15 6.25
N THR A 99 -17.13 -13.14 6.76
CA THR A 99 -17.78 -12.05 7.50
C THR A 99 -18.22 -10.93 6.57
N GLU A 100 -19.17 -10.10 7.01
CA GLU A 100 -19.54 -8.88 6.26
C GLU A 100 -18.34 -7.94 6.07
N ARG A 101 -17.44 -7.89 7.06
CA ARG A 101 -16.17 -7.15 7.00
C ARG A 101 -15.31 -7.63 5.83
N GLU A 102 -15.12 -8.94 5.70
CA GLU A 102 -14.32 -9.53 4.60
C GLU A 102 -14.93 -9.22 3.22
N LEU A 103 -16.26 -9.29 3.08
CA LEU A 103 -16.92 -8.86 1.83
C LEU A 103 -16.67 -7.37 1.55
N LYS A 104 -16.78 -6.51 2.56
CA LYS A 104 -16.57 -5.07 2.45
C LYS A 104 -15.13 -4.72 2.06
N VAL A 105 -14.16 -5.38 2.67
CA VAL A 105 -12.73 -5.24 2.33
C VAL A 105 -12.51 -5.68 0.88
N ASN A 106 -13.12 -6.79 0.44
CA ASN A 106 -12.95 -7.25 -0.95
C ASN A 106 -13.56 -6.26 -1.94
N GLU A 107 -14.75 -5.71 -1.66
CA GLU A 107 -15.35 -4.63 -2.47
C GLU A 107 -14.43 -3.41 -2.59
N LEU A 108 -13.77 -3.01 -1.50
CA LEU A 108 -12.78 -1.92 -1.50
C LEU A 108 -11.55 -2.28 -2.34
N ILE A 109 -11.02 -3.50 -2.21
CA ILE A 109 -9.91 -4.00 -3.04
C ILE A 109 -10.28 -3.91 -4.53
N GLN A 110 -11.44 -4.43 -4.91
CA GLN A 110 -11.90 -4.38 -6.30
C GLN A 110 -12.06 -2.93 -6.79
N SER A 111 -12.60 -2.05 -5.94
CA SER A 111 -12.79 -0.63 -6.26
C SER A 111 -11.46 0.10 -6.46
N ILE A 112 -10.45 -0.17 -5.61
CA ILE A 112 -9.09 0.38 -5.74
C ILE A 112 -8.49 -0.06 -7.08
N LEU A 113 -8.49 -1.37 -7.36
CA LEU A 113 -7.93 -1.93 -8.60
C LEU A 113 -8.62 -1.34 -9.83
N TRP A 114 -9.95 -1.37 -9.86
CA TRP A 114 -10.75 -0.82 -10.95
C TRP A 114 -10.50 0.67 -11.16
N GLY A 115 -10.47 1.44 -10.06
CA GLY A 115 -10.22 2.87 -10.11
C GLY A 115 -8.84 3.23 -10.69
N GLN A 116 -7.79 2.44 -10.42
CA GLN A 116 -6.49 2.66 -11.06
C GLN A 116 -6.53 2.36 -12.55
N MET A 117 -7.20 1.28 -12.95
CA MET A 117 -7.29 0.86 -14.35
C MET A 117 -8.12 1.85 -15.18
N GLN A 118 -9.21 2.40 -14.63
CA GLN A 118 -10.00 3.46 -15.27
C GLN A 118 -9.20 4.76 -15.49
N ARG A 119 -8.25 5.04 -14.59
CA ARG A 119 -7.31 6.18 -14.72
C ARG A 119 -6.16 5.90 -15.71
N GLY A 120 -6.20 4.76 -16.41
CA GLY A 120 -5.16 4.35 -17.35
C GLY A 120 -3.86 3.92 -16.69
N ARG A 121 -3.89 3.50 -15.42
CA ARG A 121 -2.71 3.06 -14.67
C ARG A 121 -2.64 1.53 -14.58
N SER A 122 -1.44 1.02 -14.36
CA SER A 122 -1.14 -0.40 -14.09
C SER A 122 -1.09 -0.60 -12.58
N PRO A 123 -2.08 -1.25 -11.93
CA PRO A 123 -2.02 -1.44 -10.48
C PRO A 123 -1.05 -2.54 -10.06
N ILE A 124 -0.37 -2.30 -8.94
CA ILE A 124 0.24 -3.28 -8.06
C ILE A 124 -0.35 -3.02 -6.66
N LEU A 125 -1.02 -4.00 -6.07
CA LEU A 125 -1.61 -3.91 -4.74
C LEU A 125 -0.95 -4.95 -3.84
N LEU A 126 -0.36 -4.47 -2.75
CA LEU A 126 0.36 -5.22 -1.73
C LEU A 126 -0.54 -5.30 -0.51
N LEU A 127 -0.94 -6.51 -0.14
CA LEU A 127 -1.80 -6.75 1.01
C LEU A 127 -1.02 -7.47 2.10
N GLN A 128 -1.27 -7.07 3.34
CA GLN A 128 -0.79 -7.74 4.56
C GLN A 128 -1.99 -8.23 5.37
N GLU A 129 -1.78 -9.17 6.29
CA GLU A 129 -2.81 -9.73 7.16
C GLU A 129 -4.02 -10.34 6.42
N VAL A 130 -3.76 -10.98 5.29
CA VAL A 130 -4.82 -11.63 4.53
C VAL A 130 -5.19 -12.97 5.18
N SER A 131 -6.45 -13.16 5.54
CA SER A 131 -6.93 -14.46 6.03
C SER A 131 -7.04 -15.46 4.86
N THR A 132 -6.95 -16.78 5.13
CA THR A 132 -7.17 -17.80 4.09
C THR A 132 -8.56 -17.68 3.42
N PRO A 133 -9.67 -17.49 4.16
CA PRO A 133 -10.97 -17.19 3.55
C PRO A 133 -10.94 -15.95 2.66
N MET A 134 -10.35 -14.85 3.15
CA MET A 134 -10.25 -13.60 2.40
C MET A 134 -9.47 -13.76 1.10
N ARG A 135 -8.34 -14.49 1.12
CA ARG A 135 -7.57 -14.82 -0.08
C ARG A 135 -8.44 -15.52 -1.13
N LYS A 136 -9.22 -16.53 -0.74
CA LYS A 136 -10.10 -17.26 -1.67
C LYS A 136 -11.18 -16.38 -2.26
N LEU A 137 -11.71 -15.44 -1.47
CA LEU A 137 -12.68 -14.46 -1.91
C LEU A 137 -12.07 -13.52 -2.97
N ILE A 138 -10.87 -12.99 -2.71
CA ILE A 138 -10.14 -12.13 -3.66
C ILE A 138 -9.82 -12.91 -4.95
N GLU A 139 -9.30 -14.13 -4.85
CA GLU A 139 -8.95 -14.98 -6.01
C GLU A 139 -10.16 -15.25 -6.92
N LYS A 140 -11.36 -15.34 -6.35
CA LYS A 140 -12.59 -15.58 -7.10
C LYS A 140 -13.03 -14.35 -7.91
N ASP A 141 -12.87 -13.16 -7.34
CA ASP A 141 -13.46 -11.93 -7.88
C ASP A 141 -12.46 -11.09 -8.69
N ILE A 142 -11.18 -11.47 -8.70
CA ILE A 142 -10.15 -10.70 -9.37
C ILE A 142 -10.32 -10.68 -10.91
N PRO A 143 -10.19 -9.52 -11.56
CA PRO A 143 -10.22 -9.41 -13.02
C PRO A 143 -9.18 -10.31 -13.70
N GLN A 144 -9.53 -10.88 -14.86
CA GLN A 144 -8.66 -11.78 -15.63
C GLN A 144 -7.30 -11.16 -16.01
N GLN A 145 -7.23 -9.84 -16.19
CA GLN A 145 -5.98 -9.14 -16.51
C GLN A 145 -5.04 -8.96 -15.31
N LEU A 146 -5.46 -9.34 -14.11
CA LEU A 146 -4.64 -9.29 -12.91
C LEU A 146 -4.22 -10.70 -12.51
N CYS A 147 -3.06 -10.79 -11.86
CA CYS A 147 -2.53 -12.02 -11.29
C CYS A 147 -2.19 -11.80 -9.81
N ILE A 148 -2.14 -12.88 -9.04
CA ILE A 148 -1.88 -12.86 -7.60
C ILE A 148 -0.65 -13.72 -7.30
N LEU A 149 0.31 -13.15 -6.58
CA LEU A 149 1.37 -13.88 -5.89
C LEU A 149 1.02 -13.92 -4.41
N ALA A 150 1.00 -15.10 -3.81
CA ALA A 150 0.61 -15.29 -2.42
C ALA A 150 1.74 -15.92 -1.61
N THR A 151 1.79 -15.62 -0.32
CA THR A 151 2.60 -16.36 0.65
C THR A 151 2.05 -17.78 0.90
N ASP A 152 2.78 -18.59 1.65
CA ASP A 152 2.38 -19.95 2.02
C ASP A 152 1.16 -19.90 2.98
N PRO A 153 0.03 -20.57 2.64
CA PRO A 153 -1.17 -20.61 3.49
C PRO A 153 -0.98 -21.34 4.83
N GLY A 154 0.19 -21.94 5.08
CA GLY A 154 0.56 -22.54 6.37
C GLY A 154 0.86 -21.54 7.48
N PHE A 155 1.02 -20.24 7.17
CA PHE A 155 1.25 -19.17 8.14
C PHE A 155 -0.04 -18.40 8.44
N ASN A 156 -0.10 -17.73 9.60
CA ASN A 156 -1.29 -16.97 9.99
C ASN A 156 -1.37 -15.60 9.30
N ASP A 157 -0.22 -14.98 9.04
CA ASP A 157 -0.11 -13.70 8.36
C ASP A 157 0.22 -13.92 6.88
N LEU A 158 -0.80 -13.78 6.02
CA LEU A 158 -0.62 -13.95 4.58
C LEU A 158 -0.45 -12.61 3.88
N GLY A 159 0.51 -12.59 2.95
CA GLY A 159 0.72 -11.49 2.03
C GLY A 159 0.21 -11.82 0.63
N LEU A 160 -0.36 -10.82 -0.04
CA LEU A 160 -0.68 -10.91 -1.47
C LEU A 160 0.01 -9.77 -2.24
N VAL A 161 0.56 -10.10 -3.41
CA VAL A 161 0.95 -9.13 -4.44
C VAL A 161 0.02 -9.34 -5.63
N ILE A 162 -0.89 -8.39 -5.83
CA ILE A 162 -1.82 -8.37 -6.95
C ILE A 162 -1.27 -7.42 -8.00
N TYR A 163 -1.15 -7.84 -9.25
CA TYR A 163 -0.51 -7.03 -10.29
C TYR A 163 -1.16 -7.21 -11.68
N ASP A 164 -1.01 -6.19 -12.53
CA ASP A 164 -1.47 -6.21 -13.93
C ASP A 164 -0.51 -7.00 -14.83
N GLN A 165 -0.90 -8.22 -15.22
CA GLN A 165 -0.05 -9.16 -15.98
C GLN A 165 0.09 -8.80 -17.47
N GLU A 166 -0.74 -7.88 -17.96
CA GLU A 166 -0.63 -7.35 -19.32
C GLU A 166 0.50 -6.33 -19.44
N ILE A 167 1.03 -5.82 -18.32
CA ILE A 167 2.16 -4.88 -18.30
C ILE A 167 3.36 -5.46 -17.58
N LEU A 168 3.15 -6.20 -16.50
CA LEU A 168 4.20 -6.65 -15.62
C LEU A 168 4.43 -8.15 -15.80
N VAL A 169 5.68 -8.54 -16.03
CA VAL A 169 6.11 -9.94 -16.14
C VAL A 169 7.00 -10.26 -14.95
N VAL A 170 6.60 -11.24 -14.15
CA VAL A 170 7.40 -11.73 -13.01
C VAL A 170 8.64 -12.45 -13.55
N GLU A 171 9.82 -11.97 -13.19
CA GLU A 171 11.10 -12.59 -13.52
C GLU A 171 11.68 -13.37 -12.35
N GLU A 172 11.60 -12.79 -11.15
CA GLU A 172 12.03 -13.39 -9.88
C GLU A 172 10.91 -13.18 -8.86
N TYR A 173 10.59 -14.21 -8.08
CA TYR A 173 9.67 -14.13 -6.95
C TYR A 173 10.19 -15.01 -5.81
N GLU A 174 10.35 -14.40 -4.65
CA GLU A 174 10.75 -15.09 -3.42
C GLU A 174 9.81 -14.71 -2.27
N VAL A 175 9.51 -15.68 -1.42
CA VAL A 175 8.84 -15.47 -0.14
C VAL A 175 9.77 -15.92 0.96
N ILE A 176 10.07 -15.01 1.87
CA ILE A 176 11.00 -15.23 2.98
C ILE A 176 10.21 -15.19 4.26
N HIS A 177 10.13 -16.34 4.94
CA HIS A 177 9.66 -16.46 6.31
C HIS A 177 10.85 -16.66 7.25
N GLY A 178 10.70 -16.25 8.51
CA GLY A 178 11.75 -16.38 9.52
C GLY A 178 12.92 -15.40 9.35
N LEU A 179 12.77 -14.36 8.53
CA LEU A 179 13.68 -13.21 8.54
C LEU A 179 13.68 -12.55 9.93
N TYR A 180 12.49 -12.41 10.51
CA TYR A 180 12.31 -11.75 11.79
C TYR A 180 12.50 -12.75 12.92
N SER A 181 13.41 -12.43 13.85
CA SER A 181 13.79 -13.37 14.92
C SER A 181 12.69 -13.65 15.93
N ARG A 182 11.73 -12.71 16.09
CA ARG A 182 10.66 -12.79 17.09
C ARG A 182 9.31 -13.26 16.54
N ASP A 183 9.08 -13.14 15.24
CA ASP A 183 7.85 -13.57 14.60
C ASP A 183 8.18 -14.26 13.27
N ARG A 184 7.89 -15.56 13.20
CA ARG A 184 8.19 -16.37 12.02
C ARG A 184 7.08 -16.34 10.98
N ASP A 185 5.90 -15.87 11.36
CA ASP A 185 4.74 -15.82 10.48
C ASP A 185 4.81 -14.57 9.59
N ASN A 186 5.35 -13.47 10.10
CA ASN A 186 5.69 -12.31 9.29
C ASN A 186 6.62 -12.67 8.13
N PHE A 187 6.50 -11.92 7.04
CA PHE A 187 7.07 -12.29 5.75
C PHE A 187 7.73 -11.12 5.03
N VAL A 188 8.55 -11.47 4.05
CA VAL A 188 8.95 -10.60 2.94
C VAL A 188 8.58 -11.31 1.63
N GLN A 189 7.77 -10.67 0.79
CA GLN A 189 7.57 -11.07 -0.61
C GLN A 189 8.41 -10.14 -1.48
N ASP A 190 9.38 -10.70 -2.20
CA ASP A 190 10.28 -9.96 -3.07
C ASP A 190 10.04 -10.35 -4.52
N VAL A 191 9.65 -9.38 -5.34
CA VAL A 191 9.28 -9.60 -6.73
C VAL A 191 10.08 -8.69 -7.63
N ILE A 192 10.65 -9.23 -8.69
CA ILE A 192 11.22 -8.44 -9.77
C ILE A 192 10.36 -8.59 -11.01
N PHE A 193 9.86 -7.47 -11.48
CA PHE A 193 9.10 -7.36 -12.71
C PHE A 193 9.98 -6.80 -13.83
N SER A 194 9.87 -7.39 -15.03
CA SER A 194 10.09 -6.64 -16.26
C SER A 194 8.79 -6.02 -16.75
N ILE A 195 8.92 -4.88 -17.42
CA ILE A 195 7.79 -4.10 -17.91
C ILE A 195 7.65 -4.33 -19.41
N ARG A 196 6.53 -4.92 -19.84
CA ARG A 196 6.27 -5.22 -21.26
C ARG A 196 6.32 -3.94 -22.08
N GLY A 197 7.02 -4.00 -23.21
CA GLY A 197 7.21 -2.85 -24.08
C GLY A 197 8.23 -1.83 -23.58
N SER A 198 9.00 -2.17 -22.53
CA SER A 198 10.10 -1.37 -21.99
C SER A 198 11.31 -2.25 -21.69
N GLU A 199 12.50 -1.64 -21.55
CA GLU A 199 13.70 -2.29 -21.01
C GLU A 199 13.79 -2.13 -19.48
N GLN A 200 12.83 -1.43 -18.87
CA GLN A 200 12.81 -1.17 -17.44
C GLN A 200 12.45 -2.42 -16.63
N ARG A 201 13.12 -2.55 -15.48
CA ARG A 201 12.82 -3.52 -14.42
C ARG A 201 12.43 -2.77 -13.16
N LEU A 202 11.54 -3.36 -12.38
CA LEU A 202 11.05 -2.81 -11.12
C LEU A 202 11.08 -3.91 -10.07
N ARG A 203 11.72 -3.64 -8.94
CA ARG A 203 11.65 -4.52 -7.77
C ARG A 203 10.61 -4.00 -6.80
N ILE A 204 9.69 -4.89 -6.40
CA ILE A 204 8.65 -4.62 -5.42
C ILE A 204 8.84 -5.57 -4.25
N ILE A 205 8.84 -5.01 -3.04
CA ILE A 205 8.93 -5.76 -1.81
C ILE A 205 7.67 -5.46 -0.99
N ASN A 206 6.88 -6.49 -0.71
CA ASN A 206 5.78 -6.44 0.24
C ASN A 206 6.24 -7.07 1.57
N THR A 207 6.00 -6.41 2.69
CA THR A 207 6.32 -6.99 4.00
C THR A 207 5.30 -6.60 5.05
N HIS A 208 5.25 -7.39 6.13
CA HIS A 208 4.64 -7.00 7.38
C HIS A 208 5.73 -7.16 8.44
N ILE A 209 6.20 -6.05 9.01
CA ILE A 209 7.25 -6.07 10.04
C ILE A 209 6.60 -6.35 11.39
N PRO A 210 7.17 -7.20 12.26
CA PRO A 210 6.62 -7.44 13.59
C PRO A 210 6.59 -6.15 14.43
N GLY A 211 5.45 -5.90 15.06
CA GLY A 211 5.28 -4.82 16.03
C GLY A 211 5.63 -5.20 17.48
N GLY A 212 5.36 -4.27 18.40
CA GLY A 212 5.46 -4.49 19.84
C GLY A 212 6.79 -4.06 20.48
N GLU A 213 6.77 -3.99 21.81
CA GLU A 213 7.89 -3.47 22.59
C GLU A 213 9.16 -4.33 22.40
N GLY A 214 10.25 -3.68 22.02
CA GLY A 214 11.55 -4.31 21.79
C GLY A 214 11.62 -5.13 20.49
N SER A 215 10.68 -4.99 19.56
CA SER A 215 10.83 -5.55 18.21
C SER A 215 12.11 -5.02 17.55
N CYS A 216 12.85 -5.92 16.89
CA CYS A 216 13.99 -5.59 16.04
C CYS A 216 13.62 -5.55 14.55
N GLY A 217 12.32 -5.60 14.24
CA GLY A 217 11.80 -5.74 12.88
C GLY A 217 12.37 -4.70 11.91
N PRO A 218 12.38 -3.39 12.24
CA PRO A 218 12.97 -2.37 11.38
C PRO A 218 14.45 -2.60 11.05
N GLN A 219 15.26 -3.06 12.02
CA GLN A 219 16.69 -3.35 11.81
C GLN A 219 16.90 -4.61 10.97
N GLU A 220 16.12 -5.67 11.21
CA GLU A 220 16.18 -6.92 10.45
C GLU A 220 15.76 -6.68 8.99
N PHE A 221 14.68 -5.92 8.77
CA PHE A 221 14.23 -5.54 7.43
C PHE A 221 15.24 -4.62 6.71
N SER A 222 15.80 -3.63 7.41
CA SER A 222 16.82 -2.74 6.84
C SER A 222 18.09 -3.51 6.45
N SER A 223 18.49 -4.50 7.26
CA SER A 223 19.61 -5.39 6.96
C SER A 223 19.32 -6.26 5.73
N TYR A 224 18.09 -6.75 5.60
CA TYR A 224 17.64 -7.45 4.40
C TYR A 224 17.72 -6.57 3.15
N LEU A 225 17.20 -5.34 3.22
CA LEU A 225 17.26 -4.38 2.11
C LEU A 225 18.70 -4.06 1.72
N GLN A 226 19.60 -3.91 2.68
CA GLN A 226 21.02 -3.67 2.45
C GLN A 226 21.70 -4.88 1.77
N ALA A 227 21.49 -6.09 2.30
CA ALA A 227 22.11 -7.31 1.80
C ALA A 227 21.66 -7.66 0.38
N THR A 228 20.43 -7.30 0.03
CA THR A 228 19.81 -7.64 -1.26
C THR A 228 19.72 -6.46 -2.22
N PHE A 229 20.28 -5.29 -1.87
CA PHE A 229 20.18 -4.09 -2.70
C PHE A 229 20.78 -4.33 -4.10
N LYS A 230 20.04 -3.96 -5.15
CA LYS A 230 20.48 -4.06 -6.55
C LYS A 230 20.67 -2.64 -7.12
N PRO A 231 21.90 -2.07 -7.08
CA PRO A 231 22.15 -0.72 -7.60
C PRO A 231 21.68 -0.57 -9.05
N GLY A 232 21.00 0.55 -9.34
CA GLY A 232 20.48 0.85 -10.68
C GLY A 232 19.12 0.23 -11.02
N MET A 233 18.55 -0.61 -10.14
CA MET A 233 17.18 -1.10 -10.28
C MET A 233 16.25 -0.32 -9.35
N PRO A 234 15.24 0.39 -9.88
CA PRO A 234 14.20 0.99 -9.04
C PRO A 234 13.58 -0.06 -8.12
N THR A 235 13.62 0.19 -6.82
CA THR A 235 13.08 -0.69 -5.78
C THR A 235 12.07 0.08 -4.95
N LEU A 236 10.87 -0.48 -4.81
CA LEU A 236 9.87 -0.06 -3.84
C LEU A 236 9.74 -1.14 -2.77
N ALA A 237 9.90 -0.76 -1.51
CA ALA A 237 9.59 -1.60 -0.37
C ALA A 237 8.42 -0.98 0.38
N ALA A 238 7.35 -1.73 0.57
CA ALA A 238 6.13 -1.21 1.18
C ALA A 238 5.43 -2.27 2.01
N GLY A 239 4.62 -1.80 2.95
CA GLY A 239 4.00 -2.68 3.92
C GLY A 239 3.62 -1.95 5.20
N ASP A 240 3.07 -2.71 6.12
CA ASP A 240 2.92 -2.30 7.52
C ASP A 240 4.27 -2.47 8.23
N MET A 241 4.86 -1.35 8.62
CA MET A 241 6.14 -1.32 9.33
C MET A 241 5.98 -1.47 10.85
N ASN A 242 4.74 -1.40 11.37
CA ASN A 242 4.40 -1.42 12.80
C ASN A 242 5.10 -0.37 13.69
N VAL A 243 5.81 0.59 13.07
CA VAL A 243 6.52 1.68 13.74
C VAL A 243 6.41 2.96 12.91
N GLU A 244 6.63 4.11 13.54
CA GLU A 244 6.63 5.40 12.84
C GLU A 244 7.89 5.59 11.98
N SER A 245 7.81 6.47 10.98
CA SER A 245 8.88 6.72 10.00
C SER A 245 10.28 7.04 10.57
N PRO A 246 10.44 7.76 11.70
CA PRO A 246 11.77 8.00 12.26
C PRO A 246 12.53 6.73 12.67
N GLU A 247 11.82 5.69 13.11
CA GLU A 247 12.43 4.42 13.53
C GLU A 247 12.94 3.64 12.31
N VAL A 248 12.14 3.58 11.24
CA VAL A 248 12.53 2.98 9.96
C VAL A 248 13.72 3.72 9.35
N ASP A 249 13.70 5.05 9.33
CA ASP A 249 14.80 5.88 8.82
C ASP A 249 16.10 5.67 9.63
N SER A 250 16.01 5.56 10.96
CA SER A 250 17.15 5.25 11.81
C SER A 250 17.75 3.87 11.48
N ALA A 251 16.91 2.84 11.34
CA ALA A 251 17.35 1.48 11.01
C ALA A 251 17.97 1.40 9.61
N LEU A 252 17.41 2.10 8.62
CA LEU A 252 17.98 2.21 7.27
C LEU A 252 19.34 2.91 7.30
N LYS A 253 19.47 4.03 8.03
CA LYS A 253 20.74 4.73 8.17
C LYS A 253 21.80 3.85 8.84
N GLU A 254 21.43 3.09 9.86
CA GLU A 254 22.35 2.15 10.50
C GLU A 254 22.82 1.07 9.51
N ALA A 255 21.89 0.40 8.82
CA ALA A 255 22.20 -0.64 7.85
C ALA A 255 23.07 -0.11 6.69
N PHE A 256 22.79 1.09 6.18
CA PHE A 256 23.52 1.67 5.04
C PHE A 256 24.66 2.61 5.44
N ASN A 257 25.20 2.50 6.66
CA ASN A 257 26.33 3.31 7.16
C ASN A 257 26.13 4.84 6.97
N GLY A 258 24.90 5.31 7.17
CA GLY A 258 24.47 6.71 7.08
C GLY A 258 24.04 7.17 5.69
N ALA A 259 24.18 6.35 4.65
CA ALA A 259 23.89 6.70 3.26
C ALA A 259 22.85 5.75 2.62
N SER A 260 21.67 5.66 3.24
CA SER A 260 20.57 4.85 2.70
C SER A 260 20.14 5.34 1.31
N PRO A 261 20.01 4.45 0.31
CA PRO A 261 19.42 4.79 -0.99
C PRO A 261 17.89 4.87 -0.93
N PHE A 262 17.29 4.34 0.13
CA PHE A 262 15.84 4.35 0.36
C PHE A 262 15.42 5.60 1.12
N ALA A 263 14.38 6.25 0.62
CA ALA A 263 13.68 7.33 1.31
C ALA A 263 12.19 7.00 1.44
N PRO A 264 11.55 7.34 2.56
CA PRO A 264 10.11 7.23 2.68
C PRO A 264 9.42 8.20 1.73
N VAL A 265 8.40 7.71 1.01
CA VAL A 265 7.46 8.54 0.26
C VAL A 265 6.54 9.22 1.28
N VAL A 266 6.56 10.55 1.30
CA VAL A 266 5.79 11.34 2.27
C VAL A 266 4.28 11.11 2.09
N GLN A 267 3.63 10.64 3.15
CA GLN A 267 2.17 10.50 3.23
C GLN A 267 1.58 11.69 4.00
N SER A 268 0.43 12.20 3.57
CA SER A 268 -0.23 13.37 4.18
C SER A 268 -1.19 13.03 5.32
N TYR A 269 -1.43 11.74 5.57
CA TYR A 269 -2.35 11.25 6.60
C TYR A 269 -1.69 10.14 7.43
N GLY A 270 -2.25 9.86 8.60
CA GLY A 270 -1.92 8.67 9.37
C GLY A 270 -2.74 7.48 8.87
N THR A 271 -2.10 6.31 8.86
CA THR A 271 -2.58 5.12 8.17
C THR A 271 -3.16 4.11 9.15
N TYR A 272 -2.68 4.08 10.40
CA TYR A 272 -3.13 3.16 11.44
C TYR A 272 -3.86 3.91 12.57
N ILE A 273 -5.02 3.39 13.00
CA ILE A 273 -5.70 3.87 14.21
C ILE A 273 -5.31 3.03 15.42
N ASN A 274 -4.62 3.64 16.38
CA ASN A 274 -4.24 2.93 17.60
C ASN A 274 -5.37 2.90 18.65
N SER A 275 -5.14 2.14 19.73
CA SER A 275 -6.03 2.04 20.89
C SER A 275 -6.39 3.37 21.56
N SER A 276 -5.62 4.43 21.34
CA SER A 276 -5.91 5.78 21.86
C SER A 276 -6.65 6.67 20.87
N ASN A 277 -7.20 6.10 19.78
CA ASN A 277 -7.78 6.84 18.64
C ASN A 277 -6.81 7.85 18.01
N LYS A 278 -5.49 7.60 18.09
CA LYS A 278 -4.49 8.42 17.41
C LYS A 278 -4.14 7.75 16.09
N LEU A 279 -4.15 8.55 15.02
CA LEU A 279 -3.62 8.14 13.73
C LEU A 279 -2.09 8.17 13.75
N LEU A 280 -1.47 7.05 13.36
CA LEU A 280 -0.03 6.83 13.26
C LEU A 280 0.35 6.46 11.82
N GLN A 281 1.62 6.63 11.45
CA GLN A 281 2.13 6.31 10.11
C GLN A 281 2.90 4.99 10.11
N TYR A 282 2.17 3.88 10.25
CA TYR A 282 2.78 2.53 10.27
C TYR A 282 2.96 1.98 8.85
N ASP A 283 2.01 2.23 7.95
CA ASP A 283 2.10 1.83 6.55
C ASP A 283 2.99 2.81 5.80
N GLN A 284 4.08 2.30 5.24
CA GLN A 284 5.09 3.14 4.58
C GLN A 284 5.44 2.57 3.21
N ILE A 285 5.83 3.48 2.32
CA ILE A 285 6.43 3.15 1.03
C ILE A 285 7.83 3.74 1.01
N LEU A 286 8.84 2.89 0.91
CA LEU A 286 10.24 3.24 0.77
C LEU A 286 10.61 3.12 -0.70
N PHE A 287 11.17 4.18 -1.28
CA PHE A 287 11.63 4.17 -2.67
C PHE A 287 13.13 4.35 -2.73
N SER A 288 13.83 3.45 -3.44
CA SER A 288 15.26 3.59 -3.70
C SER A 288 15.50 4.53 -4.88
N LEU A 289 16.12 5.68 -4.66
CA LEU A 289 16.52 6.58 -5.74
C LEU A 289 17.97 6.28 -6.16
N HIS A 290 18.17 6.10 -7.47
CA HIS A 290 19.49 6.25 -8.08
C HIS A 290 19.36 7.01 -9.42
N GLN A 291 20.42 7.74 -9.77
CA GLN A 291 20.56 8.78 -10.83
C GLN A 291 20.25 8.39 -12.29
N VAL A 292 19.39 7.41 -12.55
CA VAL A 292 18.92 7.13 -13.90
C VAL A 292 17.56 7.81 -14.05
N ASP A 293 17.55 8.93 -14.77
CA ASP A 293 16.48 9.94 -14.94
C ASP A 293 15.11 9.42 -15.47
N SER A 294 14.84 8.12 -15.50
CA SER A 294 13.66 7.62 -16.19
C SER A 294 12.43 7.47 -15.30
N LEU A 295 12.54 6.97 -14.05
CA LEU A 295 11.36 6.64 -13.24
C LEU A 295 11.15 7.62 -12.08
N ASN A 296 10.10 8.42 -12.17
CA ASN A 296 9.69 9.34 -11.11
C ASN A 296 8.62 8.69 -10.24
N ALA A 297 8.80 8.78 -8.91
CA ALA A 297 7.82 8.33 -7.94
C ALA A 297 7.09 9.54 -7.34
N PHE A 298 5.78 9.58 -7.52
CA PHE A 298 4.91 10.62 -6.96
C PHE A 298 3.97 9.97 -5.95
N PRO A 299 3.79 10.54 -4.74
CA PRO A 299 2.75 10.10 -3.83
C PRO A 299 1.43 9.98 -4.60
N LEU A 300 0.73 8.86 -4.43
CA LEU A 300 -0.53 8.68 -5.13
C LEU A 300 -1.49 9.73 -4.60
N ASP A 301 -2.07 10.52 -5.51
CA ASP A 301 -3.00 11.60 -5.16
C ASP A 301 -4.03 11.08 -4.15
N PRO A 302 -4.06 11.61 -2.91
CA PRO A 302 -4.96 11.13 -1.88
C PRO A 302 -6.40 11.15 -2.37
N THR A 303 -6.82 12.10 -3.23
CA THR A 303 -8.17 12.13 -3.80
C THR A 303 -8.53 10.89 -4.63
N GLY A 304 -7.54 10.14 -5.12
CA GLY A 304 -7.73 8.90 -5.86
C GLY A 304 -8.08 7.71 -4.98
N ILE A 305 -7.46 7.59 -3.79
CA ILE A 305 -7.73 6.53 -2.80
C ILE A 305 -8.80 7.01 -1.82
N GLU A 306 -8.64 8.19 -1.23
CA GLU A 306 -9.61 8.86 -0.37
C GLU A 306 -10.92 9.13 -1.09
N GLY A 307 -10.93 9.43 -2.40
CA GLY A 307 -12.19 9.55 -3.15
C GLY A 307 -12.89 8.21 -3.30
N ILE A 308 -12.16 7.12 -3.57
CA ILE A 308 -12.74 5.77 -3.63
C ILE A 308 -13.27 5.35 -2.25
N VAL A 309 -12.50 5.62 -1.19
CA VAL A 309 -12.89 5.30 0.19
C VAL A 309 -14.04 6.22 0.65
N ALA A 310 -13.99 7.52 0.39
CA ALA A 310 -15.01 8.49 0.79
C ALA A 310 -16.31 8.34 -0.01
N ASP A 311 -16.26 8.15 -1.32
CA ASP A 311 -17.45 7.89 -2.13
C ASP A 311 -18.15 6.62 -1.64
N TYR A 312 -17.37 5.58 -1.33
CA TYR A 312 -17.89 4.33 -0.80
C TYR A 312 -18.45 4.45 0.62
N LEU A 313 -17.79 5.21 1.51
CA LEU A 313 -18.26 5.47 2.86
C LEU A 313 -19.44 6.46 2.91
N SER A 314 -19.62 7.31 1.90
CA SER A 314 -20.75 8.25 1.79
C SER A 314 -22.05 7.60 1.27
N GLY A 315 -21.96 6.37 0.74
CA GLY A 315 -23.08 5.58 0.24
C GLY A 315 -23.64 4.55 1.25
N LEU A 316 -23.10 4.52 2.48
CA LEU A 316 -23.59 3.74 3.62
C LEU A 316 -24.39 4.63 4.58
#